data_AF-A0A9D2DVY2-F1
#
_entry.id   AF-A0A9D2DVY2-F1
#
_cell.length_a   1.000
_cell.length_b   1.000
_cell.length_c   1.000
_cell.angle_alpha   90.00
_cell.angle_beta   90.00
_cell.angle_gamma   90.00
#
_symmetry.space_group_name_H-M   'P 1'
#
loop_
_entity.id
_entity.type
_entity.pdbx_description
1 polymer ?
#
loop_
_entity_poly.entity_id
_entity_poly.type
_entity_poly.pdbx_seq_one_letter_code
_entity_poly.pdbx_strand_id
1 'polypeptide(L)'
;MRRRIASIILLAALLPVLSACRQEDYTEHISEVRRDIFCAQTEDFTLTLSCTSREYPYADDGIACPMSDLIEVTLTPAVSPAGDVLVYAADESWGGEASFSAVHGDYRFSQGVDTFPAGSVDLRIAWGERTYEVAATSVRTEETLSPEAALAVLTESESETLTRMRKEGVFCGEFRVRLLRREQNYYYVAVTDGEEQIALLIDAQTGEILAHRAT
;
A
#
# COMPACT_ATOMS: atom_id res chain seq x y z
N MET A 1 11.38 61.78 -13.21
CA MET A 1 11.92 60.81 -12.22
C MET A 1 10.84 60.03 -11.46
N ARG A 2 9.70 60.62 -11.06
CA ARG A 2 8.61 59.91 -10.35
C ARG A 2 7.97 58.70 -11.07
N ARG A 3 7.92 58.70 -12.42
CA ARG A 3 7.32 57.58 -13.20
C ARG A 3 8.19 56.32 -13.29
N ARG A 4 9.51 56.41 -13.09
CA ARG A 4 10.43 55.25 -13.17
C ARG A 4 10.54 54.48 -11.86
N ILE A 5 10.22 55.12 -10.72
CA ILE A 5 10.26 54.52 -9.38
C ILE A 5 9.01 53.64 -9.15
N ALA A 6 7.86 54.02 -9.71
CA ALA A 6 6.62 53.25 -9.61
C ALA A 6 6.69 51.87 -10.32
N SER A 7 7.44 51.75 -11.41
CA SER A 7 7.58 50.49 -12.16
C SER A 7 8.50 49.47 -11.49
N ILE A 8 9.45 49.91 -10.65
CA ILE A 8 10.39 49.03 -9.94
C ILE A 8 9.73 48.42 -8.69
N ILE A 9 8.85 49.18 -8.02
CA ILE A 9 8.11 48.70 -6.84
C ILE A 9 7.04 47.68 -7.24
N LEU A 10 6.42 47.84 -8.42
CA LEU A 10 5.44 46.88 -8.94
C LEU A 10 6.08 45.53 -9.32
N LEU A 11 7.33 45.54 -9.82
CA LEU A 11 8.04 44.31 -10.19
C LEU A 11 8.58 43.54 -8.97
N ALA A 12 8.95 44.25 -7.90
CA ALA A 12 9.39 43.64 -6.64
C ALA A 12 8.26 42.99 -5.84
N ALA A 13 7.01 43.46 -6.02
CA ALA A 13 5.82 42.90 -5.37
C ALA A 13 5.29 41.62 -6.04
N LEU A 14 5.77 41.26 -7.24
CA LEU A 14 5.40 40.05 -7.98
C LEU A 14 6.37 38.86 -7.79
N LEU A 15 7.53 39.08 -7.14
CA LEU A 15 8.50 38.02 -6.86
C LEU A 15 8.04 36.95 -5.86
N PRO A 16 7.18 37.19 -4.84
CA PRO A 16 6.76 36.12 -3.94
C PRO A 16 5.70 35.17 -4.56
N VAL A 17 5.19 35.44 -5.76
CA VAL A 17 4.21 34.59 -6.45
C VAL A 17 4.88 33.51 -7.31
N LEU A 18 6.20 33.61 -7.54
CA LEU A 18 6.98 32.62 -8.29
C LEU A 18 7.67 31.57 -7.40
N SER A 19 7.51 31.67 -6.08
CA SER A 19 7.87 30.62 -5.11
C SER A 19 6.68 29.74 -4.76
N ALA A 20 5.77 29.49 -5.71
CA ALA A 20 4.94 28.30 -5.65
C ALA A 20 5.90 27.11 -5.80
N CYS A 21 6.46 26.65 -4.67
CA CYS A 21 7.20 25.41 -4.59
C CYS A 21 6.32 24.36 -5.25
N ARG A 22 6.80 23.79 -6.36
CA ARG A 22 6.19 22.60 -6.93
C ARG A 22 6.20 21.57 -5.80
N GLN A 23 5.02 21.13 -5.38
CA GLN A 23 4.88 20.06 -4.40
C GLN A 23 5.62 18.85 -4.99
N GLU A 24 6.60 18.36 -4.24
CA GLU A 24 7.38 17.19 -4.65
C GLU A 24 6.41 16.01 -4.80
N ASP A 25 6.59 15.25 -5.87
CA ASP A 25 5.80 14.05 -6.08
C ASP A 25 6.47 12.89 -5.34
N TYR A 26 5.96 12.58 -4.16
CA TYR A 26 6.48 11.50 -3.32
C TYR A 26 6.13 10.10 -3.84
N THR A 27 5.30 9.98 -4.89
CA THR A 27 4.91 8.66 -5.40
C THR A 27 6.07 7.88 -6.02
N GLU A 28 7.09 8.58 -6.52
CA GLU A 28 8.33 7.98 -7.04
C GLU A 28 9.18 7.31 -5.94
N HIS A 29 8.94 7.67 -4.66
CA HIS A 29 9.65 7.15 -3.51
C HIS A 29 8.91 6.01 -2.80
N ILE A 30 7.84 5.50 -3.39
CA ILE A 30 7.10 4.38 -2.82
C ILE A 30 7.84 3.07 -3.09
N SER A 31 8.17 2.34 -2.03
CA SER A 31 8.75 0.99 -2.10
C SER A 31 7.74 -0.14 -1.89
N GLU A 32 6.55 0.18 -1.35
CA GLU A 32 5.46 -0.78 -1.25
C GLU A 32 4.08 -0.14 -1.26
N VAL A 33 3.16 -0.75 -2.02
CA VAL A 33 1.74 -0.42 -2.00
C VAL A 33 0.90 -1.68 -1.92
N ARG A 34 0.06 -1.80 -0.89
CA ARG A 34 -1.07 -2.73 -0.94
C ARG A 34 -2.32 -1.97 -1.39
N ARG A 35 -2.69 -2.17 -2.66
CA ARG A 35 -3.77 -1.40 -3.31
C ARG A 35 -5.15 -1.89 -2.95
N ASP A 36 -5.31 -3.20 -2.83
CA ASP A 36 -6.59 -3.82 -2.56
C ASP A 36 -6.42 -5.10 -1.74
N ILE A 37 -7.50 -5.49 -1.08
CA ILE A 37 -7.65 -6.74 -0.35
C ILE A 37 -8.98 -7.34 -0.78
N PHE A 38 -8.98 -8.61 -1.17
CA PHE A 38 -10.17 -9.37 -1.47
C PHE A 38 -10.42 -10.39 -0.36
N CYS A 39 -11.66 -10.50 0.10
CA CYS A 39 -12.03 -11.41 1.17
C CYS A 39 -13.08 -12.42 0.69
N ALA A 40 -12.93 -13.66 1.13
CA ALA A 40 -13.96 -14.70 1.04
C ALA A 40 -14.02 -15.45 2.37
N GLN A 41 -15.20 -15.90 2.75
CA GLN A 41 -15.42 -16.72 3.93
C GLN A 41 -16.43 -17.81 3.63
N THR A 42 -16.10 -19.02 4.06
CA THR A 42 -16.97 -20.19 4.03
C THR A 42 -17.08 -20.76 5.44
N GLU A 43 -17.78 -21.88 5.60
CA GLU A 43 -17.77 -22.63 6.86
C GLU A 43 -16.43 -23.33 7.12
N ASP A 44 -15.67 -23.64 6.07
CA ASP A 44 -14.42 -24.39 6.16
C ASP A 44 -13.17 -23.51 6.25
N PHE A 45 -13.23 -22.24 5.85
CA PHE A 45 -12.08 -21.33 5.88
C PHE A 45 -12.43 -19.85 5.74
N THR A 46 -11.48 -19.01 6.13
CA THR A 46 -11.41 -17.59 5.73
C THR A 46 -10.21 -17.39 4.80
N LEU A 47 -10.41 -16.59 3.75
CA LEU A 47 -9.40 -16.28 2.76
C LEU A 47 -9.25 -14.77 2.62
N THR A 48 -8.00 -14.33 2.53
CA THR A 48 -7.63 -12.96 2.17
C THR A 48 -6.65 -13.01 1.00
N LEU A 49 -6.89 -12.22 -0.04
CA LEU A 49 -5.98 -12.01 -1.15
C LEU A 49 -5.57 -10.54 -1.17
N SER A 50 -4.27 -10.25 -1.12
CA SER A 50 -3.73 -8.90 -1.19
C SER A 50 -3.12 -8.63 -2.56
N CYS A 51 -3.40 -7.45 -3.11
CA CYS A 51 -2.76 -6.93 -4.32
C CYS A 51 -1.66 -5.95 -3.91
N THR A 52 -0.41 -6.42 -3.95
CA THR A 52 0.75 -5.69 -3.42
C THR A 52 1.74 -5.39 -4.56
N SER A 53 2.09 -4.13 -4.81
CA SER A 53 3.38 -3.82 -5.42
C SER A 53 4.43 -3.73 -4.33
N ARG A 54 5.57 -4.37 -4.50
CA ARG A 54 6.70 -4.25 -3.57
C ARG A 54 8.00 -4.26 -4.33
N GLU A 55 8.95 -3.48 -3.83
CA GLU A 55 10.31 -3.45 -4.35
C GLU A 55 11.04 -4.78 -4.19
N TYR A 56 12.10 -4.95 -4.98
CA TYR A 56 13.02 -6.07 -4.85
C TYR A 56 14.49 -5.64 -5.06
N PRO A 57 15.42 -5.99 -4.15
CA PRO A 57 15.18 -6.67 -2.86
C PRO A 57 14.32 -5.81 -1.92
N TYR A 58 13.56 -6.44 -1.03
CA TYR A 58 12.76 -5.70 -0.05
C TYR A 58 13.63 -5.28 1.14
N ALA A 59 13.81 -3.98 1.32
CA ALA A 59 14.53 -3.38 2.43
C ALA A 59 13.74 -2.18 2.99
N ASP A 60 13.97 -1.86 4.27
CA ASP A 60 13.47 -0.62 4.87
C ASP A 60 14.70 0.30 5.10
N ASP A 61 15.36 0.72 4.02
CA ASP A 61 16.66 1.44 4.04
C ASP A 61 16.61 2.87 3.47
N GLY A 62 15.42 3.36 3.10
CA GLY A 62 15.23 4.69 2.52
C GLY A 62 15.49 4.78 1.02
N ILE A 63 15.78 3.66 0.35
CA ILE A 63 16.13 3.62 -1.07
C ILE A 63 15.06 2.84 -1.85
N ALA A 64 14.04 3.57 -2.33
CA ALA A 64 13.02 2.97 -3.17
C ALA A 64 13.62 2.31 -4.42
N CYS A 65 13.34 1.02 -4.59
CA CYS A 65 13.78 0.19 -5.70
C CYS A 65 12.64 -0.15 -6.67
N PRO A 66 12.93 -0.70 -7.86
CA PRO A 66 11.90 -1.13 -8.80
C PRO A 66 10.90 -2.11 -8.17
N MET A 67 9.61 -1.82 -8.31
CA MET A 67 8.54 -2.64 -7.78
C MET A 67 8.06 -3.72 -8.76
N SER A 68 7.61 -4.84 -8.21
CA SER A 68 6.88 -5.88 -8.91
C SER A 68 5.50 -6.09 -8.29
N ASP A 69 4.53 -6.45 -9.11
CA ASP A 69 3.16 -6.71 -8.69
C ASP A 69 3.01 -8.17 -8.25
N LEU A 70 2.40 -8.35 -7.07
CA LEU A 70 2.30 -9.63 -6.37
C LEU A 70 0.86 -9.83 -5.90
N ILE A 71 0.33 -11.02 -6.14
CA ILE A 71 -0.83 -11.53 -5.43
C ILE A 71 -0.33 -12.34 -4.24
N GLU A 72 -0.81 -12.01 -3.05
CA GLU A 72 -0.48 -12.69 -1.80
C GLU A 72 -1.77 -13.23 -1.18
N VAL A 73 -1.96 -14.56 -1.17
CA VAL A 73 -3.13 -15.22 -0.57
C VAL A 73 -2.77 -15.76 0.80
N THR A 74 -3.60 -15.48 1.79
CA THR A 74 -3.59 -16.11 3.11
C THR A 74 -4.90 -16.85 3.31
N LEU A 75 -4.82 -18.13 3.64
CA LEU A 75 -5.94 -19.00 3.92
C LEU A 75 -5.84 -19.53 5.34
N THR A 76 -6.86 -19.28 6.15
CA THR A 76 -6.99 -19.81 7.50
C THR A 76 -8.13 -20.83 7.52
N PRO A 77 -7.83 -22.13 7.61
CA PRO A 77 -8.85 -23.15 7.59
C PRO A 77 -9.46 -23.34 8.99
N ALA A 78 -10.75 -23.65 9.05
CA ALA A 78 -11.48 -23.92 10.31
C ALA A 78 -11.01 -25.23 10.97
N VAL A 79 -10.51 -26.17 10.17
CA VAL A 79 -9.91 -27.43 10.59
C VAL A 79 -8.62 -27.67 9.82
N SER A 80 -7.68 -28.42 10.39
CA SER A 80 -6.41 -28.69 9.72
C SER A 80 -6.66 -29.41 8.38
N PRO A 81 -6.19 -28.86 7.24
CA PRO A 81 -6.31 -29.49 5.94
C PRO A 81 -5.57 -30.82 5.88
N ALA A 82 -6.09 -31.75 5.08
CA ALA A 82 -5.40 -32.99 4.76
C ALA A 82 -4.57 -32.79 3.49
N GLY A 83 -3.26 -33.00 3.58
CA GLY A 83 -2.33 -32.83 2.44
C GLY A 83 -2.09 -31.38 2.08
N ASP A 84 -1.72 -31.17 0.82
CA ASP A 84 -1.32 -29.87 0.29
C ASP A 84 -2.55 -28.98 0.05
N VAL A 85 -2.37 -27.67 0.24
CA VAL A 85 -3.41 -26.67 -0.02
C VAL A 85 -3.08 -25.98 -1.34
N LEU A 86 -4.00 -26.07 -2.29
CA LEU A 86 -3.86 -25.49 -3.61
C LEU A 86 -4.77 -24.28 -3.77
N VAL A 87 -4.26 -23.22 -4.39
CA VAL A 87 -4.98 -21.96 -4.65
C VAL A 87 -4.79 -21.60 -6.12
N TYR A 88 -5.88 -21.43 -6.84
CA TYR A 88 -5.87 -21.00 -8.25
C TYR A 88 -6.91 -19.91 -8.50
N ALA A 89 -6.60 -18.97 -9.39
CA ALA A 89 -7.64 -18.21 -10.05
C ALA A 89 -8.49 -19.15 -10.92
N ALA A 90 -9.80 -18.90 -11.02
CA ALA A 90 -10.70 -19.72 -11.83
C ALA A 90 -10.34 -19.73 -13.33
N ASP A 91 -9.70 -18.65 -13.82
CA ASP A 91 -9.20 -18.54 -15.19
C ASP A 91 -7.79 -19.15 -15.39
N GLU A 92 -7.22 -19.74 -14.34
CA GLU A 92 -5.88 -20.35 -14.32
C GLU A 92 -4.73 -19.38 -14.68
N SER A 93 -4.96 -18.05 -14.62
CA SER A 93 -3.94 -17.04 -14.88
C SER A 93 -2.79 -17.08 -13.88
N TRP A 94 -3.07 -17.52 -12.66
CA TRP A 94 -2.09 -17.73 -11.58
C TRP A 94 -2.60 -18.80 -10.60
N GLY A 95 -1.68 -19.36 -9.84
CA GLY A 95 -1.98 -20.33 -8.80
C GLY A 95 -0.88 -21.33 -8.53
N GLY A 96 -1.07 -22.13 -7.49
CA GLY A 96 -0.12 -23.14 -7.05
C GLY A 96 -0.39 -23.61 -5.63
N GLU A 97 0.64 -24.23 -5.04
CA GLU A 97 0.61 -24.74 -3.68
C GLU A 97 0.90 -23.64 -2.67
N ALA A 98 0.05 -23.54 -1.66
CA ALA A 98 0.23 -22.65 -0.52
C ALA A 98 1.10 -23.32 0.56
N SER A 99 2.09 -22.60 1.05
CA SER A 99 2.98 -23.05 2.12
C SER A 99 2.36 -22.80 3.49
N PHE A 100 2.43 -23.79 4.38
CA PHE A 100 1.98 -23.63 5.77
C PHE A 100 2.94 -22.72 6.57
N SER A 101 2.38 -21.71 7.25
CA SER A 101 3.10 -20.87 8.21
C SER A 101 2.82 -21.32 9.65
N ALA A 102 3.79 -22.01 10.26
CA ALA A 102 3.69 -22.44 11.65
C ALA A 102 3.58 -21.26 12.65
N VAL A 103 4.03 -20.06 12.27
CA VAL A 103 3.97 -18.86 13.13
C VAL A 103 2.54 -18.33 13.25
N HIS A 104 1.77 -18.39 12.17
CA HIS A 104 0.43 -17.81 12.11
C HIS A 104 -0.69 -18.84 12.06
N GLY A 105 -0.35 -20.12 11.83
CA GLY A 105 -1.33 -21.19 11.67
C GLY A 105 -2.17 -21.06 10.39
N ASP A 106 -1.62 -20.40 9.37
CA ASP A 106 -2.27 -20.15 8.08
C ASP A 106 -1.47 -20.75 6.91
N TYR A 107 -2.09 -20.80 5.73
CA TYR A 107 -1.45 -21.19 4.48
C TYR A 107 -1.25 -19.95 3.60
N ARG A 108 -0.06 -19.83 3.00
CA ARG A 108 0.33 -18.66 2.22
C ARG A 108 0.78 -19.03 0.83
N PHE A 109 0.25 -18.30 -0.14
CA PHE A 109 0.66 -18.37 -1.53
C PHE A 109 1.05 -16.97 -2.00
N SER A 110 2.11 -16.87 -2.80
CA SER A 110 2.53 -15.62 -3.41
C SER A 110 3.05 -15.86 -4.81
N GLN A 111 2.60 -15.04 -5.76
CA GLN A 111 3.05 -15.10 -7.14
C GLN A 111 3.05 -13.69 -7.76
N GLY A 112 4.03 -13.41 -8.61
CA GLY A 112 4.05 -12.20 -9.43
C GLY A 112 2.97 -12.23 -10.51
N VAL A 113 2.35 -11.09 -10.78
CA VAL A 113 1.29 -10.93 -11.79
C VAL A 113 1.50 -9.68 -12.63
N ASP A 114 0.97 -9.67 -13.85
CA ASP A 114 1.02 -8.48 -14.72
C ASP A 114 -0.15 -7.52 -14.49
N THR A 115 -1.25 -8.00 -13.88
CA THR A 115 -2.47 -7.22 -13.67
C THR A 115 -3.21 -7.72 -12.43
N PHE A 116 -3.68 -6.79 -11.60
CA PHE A 116 -4.52 -7.11 -10.45
C PHE A 116 -5.99 -7.33 -10.82
N PRO A 117 -6.69 -8.23 -10.12
CA PRO A 117 -8.14 -8.34 -10.24
C PRO A 117 -8.84 -7.03 -9.82
N ALA A 118 -10.07 -6.83 -10.27
CA ALA A 118 -10.88 -5.66 -9.94
C ALA A 118 -12.28 -6.08 -9.48
N GLY A 119 -12.74 -5.53 -8.35
CA GLY A 119 -14.08 -5.76 -7.80
C GLY A 119 -14.25 -7.14 -7.15
N SER A 120 -14.10 -8.22 -7.91
CA SER A 120 -14.08 -9.59 -7.39
C SER A 120 -13.14 -10.50 -8.18
N VAL A 121 -12.75 -11.61 -7.57
CA VAL A 121 -11.97 -12.67 -8.21
C VAL A 121 -12.51 -14.03 -7.80
N ASP A 122 -12.80 -14.86 -8.81
CA ASP A 122 -13.22 -16.24 -8.60
C ASP A 122 -11.99 -17.12 -8.39
N LEU A 123 -12.02 -17.90 -7.31
CA LEU A 123 -10.92 -18.73 -6.85
C LEU A 123 -11.36 -20.18 -6.73
N ARG A 124 -10.45 -21.08 -7.08
CA ARG A 124 -10.56 -22.51 -6.81
C ARG A 124 -9.54 -22.90 -5.74
N ILE A 125 -10.06 -23.37 -4.61
CA ILE A 125 -9.27 -23.86 -3.48
C ILE A 125 -9.41 -25.37 -3.39
N ALA A 126 -8.32 -26.10 -3.21
CA ALA A 126 -8.39 -27.55 -3.05
C ALA A 126 -7.46 -28.04 -1.93
N TRP A 127 -7.93 -29.04 -1.19
CA TRP A 127 -7.11 -29.84 -0.27
C TRP A 127 -7.77 -31.21 -0.06
N GLY A 128 -6.95 -32.26 0.07
CA GLY A 128 -7.45 -33.63 0.10
C GLY A 128 -8.34 -33.96 -1.10
N GLU A 129 -9.54 -34.46 -0.85
CA GLU A 129 -10.55 -34.75 -1.89
C GLU A 129 -11.55 -33.60 -2.10
N ARG A 130 -11.36 -32.46 -1.42
CA ARG A 130 -12.29 -31.33 -1.46
C ARG A 130 -11.81 -30.27 -2.44
N THR A 131 -12.76 -29.66 -3.13
CA THR A 131 -12.56 -28.48 -3.97
C THR A 131 -13.66 -27.48 -3.67
N TYR A 132 -13.29 -26.22 -3.52
CA TYR A 132 -14.18 -25.10 -3.25
C TYR A 132 -14.03 -24.08 -4.37
N GLU A 133 -15.16 -23.59 -4.87
CA GLU A 133 -15.22 -22.43 -5.75
C GLU A 133 -15.77 -21.28 -4.92
N VAL A 134 -15.00 -20.20 -4.82
CA VAL A 134 -15.35 -19.03 -4.01
C VAL A 134 -15.07 -17.74 -4.76
N ALA A 135 -15.96 -16.77 -4.63
CA ALA A 135 -15.74 -15.41 -5.11
C ALA A 135 -15.18 -14.57 -3.96
N ALA A 136 -13.93 -14.12 -4.07
CA ALA A 136 -13.36 -13.15 -3.14
C ALA A 136 -13.69 -11.74 -3.64
N THR A 137 -14.23 -10.89 -2.76
CA THR A 137 -14.69 -9.55 -3.13
C THR A 137 -13.76 -8.50 -2.54
N SER A 138 -13.45 -7.46 -3.33
CA SER A 138 -12.68 -6.30 -2.90
C SER A 138 -13.31 -5.67 -1.66
N VAL A 139 -12.47 -5.30 -0.68
CA VAL A 139 -12.91 -4.54 0.49
C VAL A 139 -13.06 -3.06 0.17
N ARG A 140 -12.55 -2.59 -0.97
CA ARG A 140 -12.67 -1.19 -1.37
C ARG A 140 -14.10 -0.88 -1.78
N THR A 141 -14.48 0.33 -1.48
CA THR A 141 -15.74 0.96 -1.88
C THR A 141 -15.43 2.24 -2.63
N GLU A 142 -16.43 2.87 -3.22
CA GLU A 142 -16.30 4.18 -3.85
C GLU A 142 -15.80 5.26 -2.87
N GLU A 143 -16.05 5.08 -1.58
CA GLU A 143 -15.60 5.96 -0.50
C GLU A 143 -14.17 5.67 -0.04
N THR A 144 -13.58 4.55 -0.46
CA THR A 144 -12.21 4.19 -0.04
C THR A 144 -11.20 5.04 -0.79
N LEU A 145 -10.41 5.80 -0.03
CA LEU A 145 -9.30 6.61 -0.54
C LEU A 145 -8.36 5.80 -1.42
N SER A 146 -7.71 6.48 -2.36
CA SER A 146 -6.61 5.88 -3.11
C SER A 146 -5.33 5.83 -2.25
N PRO A 147 -4.37 4.97 -2.58
CA PRO A 147 -3.06 4.98 -1.93
C PRO A 147 -2.38 6.36 -1.99
N GLU A 148 -2.52 7.08 -3.10
CA GLU A 148 -1.94 8.42 -3.29
C GLU A 148 -2.59 9.44 -2.37
N ALA A 149 -3.90 9.36 -2.16
CA ALA A 149 -4.60 10.21 -1.21
C ALA A 149 -4.17 9.91 0.25
N ALA A 150 -3.97 8.65 0.60
CA ALA A 150 -3.45 8.27 1.91
C ALA A 150 -1.99 8.73 2.11
N LEU A 151 -1.16 8.66 1.07
CA LEU A 151 0.20 9.21 1.07
C LEU A 151 0.19 10.73 1.24
N ALA A 152 -0.72 11.43 0.57
CA ALA A 152 -0.86 12.88 0.70
C ALA A 152 -1.09 13.29 2.16
N VAL A 153 -1.95 12.58 2.90
CA VAL A 153 -2.19 12.83 4.34
C VAL A 153 -0.88 12.79 5.14
N LEU A 154 -0.04 11.77 4.94
CA LEU A 154 1.25 11.69 5.64
C LEU A 154 2.19 12.83 5.22
N THR A 155 2.29 13.10 3.91
CA THR A 155 3.25 14.11 3.42
C THR A 155 2.86 15.53 3.82
N GLU A 156 1.56 15.80 4.01
CA GLU A 156 1.05 17.05 4.54
C GLU A 156 1.24 17.18 6.05
N SER A 157 1.01 16.10 6.82
CA SER A 157 1.15 16.15 8.29
C SER A 157 2.61 16.14 8.75
N GLU A 158 3.49 15.46 8.02
CA GLU A 158 4.88 15.20 8.43
C GLU A 158 5.93 16.01 7.67
N SER A 159 5.57 17.17 7.10
CA SER A 159 6.46 17.95 6.23
C SER A 159 7.81 18.33 6.88
N GLU A 160 7.82 18.55 8.20
CA GLU A 160 9.06 18.85 8.94
C GLU A 160 9.99 17.64 8.99
N THR A 161 9.44 16.43 9.17
CA THR A 161 10.22 15.19 9.16
C THR A 161 10.73 14.89 7.76
N LEU A 162 9.90 15.03 6.73
CA LEU A 162 10.34 14.86 5.35
C LEU A 162 11.46 15.83 4.96
N THR A 163 11.48 17.02 5.55
CA THR A 163 12.58 17.98 5.39
C THR A 163 13.88 17.50 6.02
N ARG A 164 13.81 16.83 7.19
CA ARG A 164 15.00 16.24 7.85
C ARG A 164 15.57 15.05 7.10
N MET A 165 14.73 14.28 6.43
CA MET A 165 15.11 13.15 5.57
C MET A 165 15.77 13.57 4.25
N ARG A 166 16.08 14.87 4.07
CA ARG A 166 16.84 15.34 2.92
C ARG A 166 18.34 15.36 3.20
N LYS A 167 19.12 14.76 2.31
CA LYS A 167 20.58 14.85 2.29
C LYS A 167 21.00 15.62 1.03
N GLU A 168 21.73 16.72 1.21
CA GLU A 168 22.17 17.61 0.12
C GLU A 168 21.03 18.14 -0.79
N GLY A 169 19.83 18.31 -0.21
CA GLY A 169 18.64 18.81 -0.91
C GLY A 169 17.80 17.73 -1.62
N VAL A 170 18.28 16.48 -1.66
CA VAL A 170 17.56 15.34 -2.23
C VAL A 170 16.82 14.61 -1.10
N PHE A 171 15.56 14.24 -1.33
CA PHE A 171 14.81 13.41 -0.40
C PHE A 171 15.37 11.96 -0.43
N CYS A 172 15.72 11.44 0.75
CA CYS A 172 16.36 10.14 0.92
C CYS A 172 15.50 9.17 1.73
N GLY A 173 14.17 9.32 1.64
CA GLY A 173 13.24 8.41 2.25
C GLY A 173 12.52 7.54 1.22
N GLU A 174 11.90 6.48 1.74
CA GLU A 174 10.97 5.63 1.01
C GLU A 174 9.64 5.51 1.76
N PHE A 175 8.56 5.27 1.01
CA PHE A 175 7.22 5.17 1.56
C PHE A 175 6.62 3.77 1.42
N ARG A 176 5.87 3.37 2.45
CA ARG A 176 5.02 2.18 2.44
C ARG A 176 3.58 2.59 2.63
N VAL A 177 2.71 2.20 1.70
CA VAL A 177 1.27 2.52 1.71
C VAL A 177 0.47 1.24 1.68
N ARG A 178 0.06 0.73 2.84
CA ARG A 178 -0.62 -0.56 2.96
C ARG A 178 -2.08 -0.37 3.32
N LEU A 179 -2.99 -0.75 2.44
CA LEU A 179 -4.38 -1.00 2.84
C LEU A 179 -4.41 -2.14 3.86
N LEU A 180 -5.21 -1.98 4.91
CA LEU A 180 -5.43 -2.95 5.97
C LEU A 180 -6.93 -3.16 6.17
N ARG A 181 -7.33 -4.40 6.47
CA ARG A 181 -8.71 -4.75 6.80
C ARG A 181 -8.82 -5.27 8.23
N ARG A 182 -9.72 -4.67 9.01
CA ARG A 182 -10.24 -5.18 10.28
C ARG A 182 -11.77 -5.06 10.25
N GLU A 183 -12.37 -4.41 11.25
CA GLU A 183 -13.81 -4.07 11.25
C GLU A 183 -14.14 -3.10 10.12
N GLN A 184 -13.23 -2.16 9.85
CA GLN A 184 -13.23 -1.26 8.70
C GLN A 184 -11.88 -1.28 7.98
N ASN A 185 -11.74 -0.46 6.94
CA ASN A 185 -10.51 -0.32 6.18
C ASN A 185 -9.66 0.82 6.74
N TYR A 186 -8.34 0.59 6.79
CA TYR A 186 -7.36 1.59 7.19
C TYR A 186 -6.20 1.61 6.21
N TYR A 187 -5.51 2.73 6.12
CA TYR A 187 -4.17 2.78 5.53
C TYR A 187 -3.12 2.83 6.64
N TYR A 188 -2.16 1.93 6.58
CA TYR A 188 -0.87 2.12 7.23
C TYR A 188 0.04 2.82 6.24
N VAL A 189 0.44 4.05 6.57
CA VAL A 189 1.32 4.86 5.73
C VAL A 189 2.57 5.17 6.53
N ALA A 190 3.74 4.81 6.00
CA ALA A 190 5.00 5.00 6.70
C ALA A 190 6.07 5.57 5.78
N VAL A 191 7.01 6.29 6.37
CA VAL A 191 8.22 6.79 5.74
C VAL A 191 9.45 6.43 6.58
N THR A 192 10.54 6.04 5.94
CA THR A 192 11.84 5.78 6.57
C THR A 192 12.96 6.31 5.69
N ASP A 193 14.05 6.80 6.29
CA ASP A 193 15.32 7.09 5.59
C ASP A 193 16.45 6.12 6.00
N GLY A 194 16.07 5.02 6.66
CA GLY A 194 16.98 4.02 7.25
C GLY A 194 17.47 4.38 8.66
N GLU A 195 17.27 5.61 9.12
CA GLU A 195 17.66 6.09 10.46
C GLU A 195 16.44 6.49 11.31
N GLU A 196 15.58 7.34 10.75
CA GLU A 196 14.32 7.82 11.34
C GLU A 196 13.13 7.16 10.63
N GLN A 197 12.08 6.80 11.37
CA GLN A 197 10.85 6.26 10.77
C GLN A 197 9.61 6.89 11.40
N ILE A 198 8.67 7.31 10.56
CA ILE A 198 7.31 7.69 10.96
C ILE A 198 6.29 6.75 10.31
N ALA A 199 5.25 6.41 11.06
CA ALA A 199 4.12 5.65 10.57
C ALA A 199 2.80 6.20 11.12
N LEU A 200 1.82 6.32 10.23
CA LEU A 200 0.45 6.71 10.52
C LEU A 200 -0.50 5.53 10.28
N LEU A 201 -1.51 5.42 11.13
CA LEU A 201 -2.72 4.67 10.83
C LEU A 201 -3.80 5.67 10.46
N ILE A 202 -4.33 5.55 9.25
CA ILE A 202 -5.25 6.51 8.65
C ILE A 202 -6.57 5.80 8.36
N ASP A 203 -7.69 6.41 8.71
CA ASP A 203 -9.00 5.93 8.29
C ASP A 203 -9.12 5.98 6.76
N ALA A 204 -9.44 4.84 6.14
CA ALA A 204 -9.38 4.72 4.69
C ALA A 204 -10.54 5.41 3.95
N GLN A 205 -11.53 5.96 4.65
CA GLN A 205 -12.63 6.71 4.03
C GLN A 205 -12.48 8.21 4.24
N THR A 206 -12.19 8.62 5.48
CA THR A 206 -12.18 10.03 5.89
C THR A 206 -10.81 10.69 5.78
N GLY A 207 -9.73 9.90 5.78
CA GLY A 207 -8.36 10.41 5.86
C GLY A 207 -7.95 10.87 7.26
N GLU A 208 -8.77 10.62 8.29
CA GLU A 208 -8.44 10.94 9.67
C GLU A 208 -7.23 10.12 10.15
N ILE A 209 -6.25 10.78 10.78
CA ILE A 209 -5.11 10.11 11.41
C ILE A 209 -5.58 9.54 12.76
N LEU A 210 -5.67 8.21 12.85
CA LEU A 210 -6.13 7.47 14.03
C LEU A 210 -4.99 7.11 14.98
N ALA A 211 -3.78 6.95 14.46
CA ALA A 211 -2.60 6.71 15.27
C ALA A 211 -1.34 7.26 14.57
N HIS A 212 -0.36 7.65 15.39
CA HIS A 212 0.93 8.16 14.95
C HIS A 212 2.03 7.47 15.74
N ARG A 213 3.08 7.01 15.06
CA ARG A 213 4.27 6.42 15.67
C ARG A 213 5.52 6.99 15.00
N ALA A 214 6.46 7.47 15.80
CA ALA A 214 7.80 7.85 15.37
C ALA A 214 8.84 7.02 16.14
N THR A 215 9.95 6.69 15.49
CA THR A 215 11.11 6.03 16.08
C THR A 215 12.38 6.68 15.60
#